data_AF-A0AAV9JV33-F1
#
_entry.id   AF-A0AAV9JV33-F1
#
_cell.length_a   1.000
_cell.length_b   1.000
_cell.length_c   1.000
_cell.angle_alpha   90.00
_cell.angle_beta   90.00
_cell.angle_gamma   90.00
#
_symmetry.space_group_name_H-M   'P 1'
#
loop_
_entity.id
_entity.type
_entity.pdbx_description
1 polymer ?
#
loop_
_entity_poly.entity_id
_entity_poly.type
_entity_poly.pdbx_seq_one_letter_code
_entity_poly.pdbx_strand_id
1 'polypeptide(L)'
;MRSFLRPVQRQPLRLAFQRPASRPFSSAPQLRLKEDGSRDGNELDQIKKDQLKKQEKGEGHWHEDLASSSESHIKADKEQPADTDQHIEDLQKQTAEKHEKDHPEGKDEH
;
A
#
# COMPACT_ATOMS: atom_id res chain seq x y z
N MET A 1 -7.39 49.96 76.47
CA MET A 1 -6.59 49.80 75.24
C MET A 1 -5.95 48.42 75.25
N ARG A 2 -6.37 47.51 74.34
CA ARG A 2 -5.65 46.26 74.05
C ARG A 2 -5.74 46.03 72.55
N SER A 3 -4.67 46.37 71.85
CA SER A 3 -4.54 46.25 70.40
C SER A 3 -4.15 44.80 70.06
N PHE A 4 -4.98 44.09 69.32
CA PHE A 4 -4.65 42.77 68.80
C PHE A 4 -3.96 42.93 67.44
N LEU A 5 -2.66 42.63 67.36
CA LEU A 5 -1.96 42.50 66.08
C LEU A 5 -2.22 41.12 65.49
N ARG A 6 -2.72 41.08 64.25
CA ARG A 6 -2.96 39.86 63.49
C ARG A 6 -1.71 39.55 62.65
N PRO A 7 -1.07 38.38 62.77
CA PRO A 7 0.07 38.06 61.93
C PRO A 7 -0.40 37.75 60.50
N VAL A 8 0.24 38.38 59.52
CA VAL A 8 0.06 38.08 58.09
C VAL A 8 0.89 36.84 57.76
N GLN A 9 0.23 35.72 57.51
CA GLN A 9 0.89 34.50 57.04
C GLN A 9 1.16 34.63 55.53
N ARG A 10 2.43 34.69 55.14
CA ARG A 10 2.85 34.62 53.73
C ARG A 10 3.01 33.15 53.34
N GLN A 11 2.13 32.65 52.48
CA GLN A 11 2.27 31.32 51.88
C GLN A 11 3.25 31.42 50.69
N PRO A 12 4.24 30.50 50.55
CA PRO A 12 5.12 30.49 49.38
C PRO A 12 4.38 29.89 48.17
N LEU A 13 4.55 30.51 47.00
CA LEU A 13 4.10 29.94 45.73
C LEU A 13 4.86 28.62 45.50
N ARG A 14 4.15 27.49 45.48
CA ARG A 14 4.69 26.22 45.00
C ARG A 14 4.71 26.26 43.47
N LEU A 15 5.89 26.34 42.86
CA LEU A 15 6.06 26.10 41.43
C LEU A 15 5.80 24.62 41.17
N ALA A 16 4.67 24.30 40.53
CA ALA A 16 4.39 22.93 40.10
C ALA A 16 5.41 22.53 39.04
N PHE A 17 6.20 21.50 39.31
CA PHE A 17 7.03 20.85 38.28
C PHE A 17 6.09 20.25 37.23
N GLN A 18 6.01 20.89 36.07
CA GLN A 18 5.29 20.34 34.92
C GLN A 18 6.06 19.10 34.44
N ARG A 19 5.40 17.93 34.47
CA ARG A 19 5.95 16.71 33.87
C ARG A 19 6.12 16.96 32.36
N PRO A 20 7.26 16.59 31.76
CA PRO A 20 7.43 16.72 30.31
C PRO A 20 6.35 15.90 29.61
N ALA A 21 5.70 16.48 28.60
CA ALA A 21 4.72 15.79 27.79
C ALA A 21 5.39 14.57 27.13
N SER A 22 4.86 13.38 27.41
CA SER A 22 5.24 12.16 26.71
C SER A 22 4.91 12.34 25.23
N ARG A 23 5.92 12.29 24.35
CA ARG A 23 5.69 12.23 22.91
C ARG A 23 5.21 10.82 22.57
N PRO A 24 4.11 10.65 21.83
CA PRO A 24 3.70 9.32 21.38
C PRO A 24 4.78 8.76 20.45
N PHE A 25 5.36 7.61 20.80
CA PHE A 25 6.17 6.83 19.87
C PHE A 25 5.22 6.11 18.92
N SER A 26 5.12 6.60 17.68
CA SER A 26 4.48 5.85 16.61
C SER A 26 5.46 4.79 16.10
N SER A 27 5.04 3.53 16.08
CA SER A 27 5.78 2.44 15.44
C SER A 27 5.00 2.02 14.20
N ALA A 28 5.68 1.94 13.06
CA ALA A 28 5.06 1.40 11.85
C ALA A 28 4.77 -0.09 12.04
N PRO A 29 3.63 -0.61 11.51
CA PRO A 29 3.34 -2.03 11.56
C PRO A 29 4.42 -2.84 10.82
N GLN A 30 4.68 -4.05 11.29
CA GLN A 30 5.62 -4.95 10.62
C GLN A 30 5.06 -5.37 9.27
N LEU A 31 5.74 -5.00 8.19
CA LEU A 31 5.46 -5.48 6.84
C LEU A 31 5.78 -6.98 6.79
N ARG A 32 4.74 -7.79 6.68
CA ARG A 32 4.83 -9.25 6.58
C ARG A 32 4.36 -9.69 5.19
N LEU A 33 4.75 -10.90 4.80
CA LEU A 33 4.15 -11.56 3.63
C LEU A 33 2.63 -11.56 3.75
N LYS A 34 1.99 -11.41 2.58
CA LYS A 34 0.57 -11.26 2.30
C LYS A 34 -0.33 -11.24 3.56
N GLU A 35 -0.85 -10.06 3.86
CA GLU A 35 -1.52 -9.78 5.15
C GLU A 35 -2.92 -10.42 5.26
N ASP A 36 -3.52 -10.75 4.13
CA ASP A 36 -4.83 -11.36 3.94
C ASP A 36 -4.80 -12.90 3.78
N GLY A 37 -3.60 -13.51 3.70
CA GLY A 37 -3.40 -14.92 3.40
C GLY A 37 -3.01 -15.83 4.58
N SER A 38 -2.97 -17.14 4.31
CA SER A 38 -2.38 -18.14 5.22
C SER A 38 -0.89 -17.89 5.38
N ARG A 39 -0.40 -17.93 6.62
CA ARG A 39 1.01 -17.66 6.97
C ARG A 39 1.74 -18.90 7.44
N ASP A 40 1.33 -20.06 6.96
CA ASP A 40 2.03 -21.31 7.26
C ASP A 40 3.45 -21.26 6.67
N GLY A 41 4.46 -21.30 7.54
CA GLY A 41 5.86 -21.18 7.13
C GLY A 41 6.32 -22.31 6.20
N ASN A 42 5.76 -23.51 6.33
CA ASN A 42 6.14 -24.65 5.49
C ASN A 42 5.60 -24.49 4.06
N GLU A 43 4.37 -23.98 3.92
CA GLU A 43 3.77 -23.68 2.62
C GLU A 43 4.54 -22.56 1.90
N LEU A 44 4.85 -21.47 2.61
CA LEU A 44 5.64 -20.37 2.05
C LEU A 44 7.05 -20.80 1.62
N ASP A 45 7.69 -21.69 2.38
CA ASP A 45 8.99 -22.25 2.02
C ASP A 45 8.92 -23.13 0.77
N GLN A 46 7.82 -23.85 0.56
CA GLN A 46 7.62 -24.64 -0.67
C GLN A 46 7.45 -23.72 -1.88
N ILE A 47 6.59 -22.70 -1.77
CA ILE A 47 6.36 -21.71 -2.83
C ILE A 47 7.67 -21.00 -3.20
N LYS A 48 8.46 -20.61 -2.19
CA LYS A 48 9.78 -20.00 -2.39
C LYS A 48 10.75 -20.93 -3.12
N LYS A 49 10.83 -22.20 -2.73
CA LYS A 49 11.69 -23.20 -3.39
C LYS A 49 11.28 -23.40 -4.85
N ASP A 50 10.00 -23.46 -5.13
CA ASP A 50 9.52 -23.64 -6.50
C ASP A 50 9.74 -22.40 -7.35
N GLN A 51 9.61 -21.20 -6.78
CA GLN A 51 9.98 -19.96 -7.46
C GLN A 51 11.45 -19.95 -7.86
N LEU A 52 12.36 -20.36 -6.96
CA LEU A 52 13.79 -20.43 -7.23
C LEU A 52 14.11 -21.43 -8.35
N LYS A 53 13.48 -22.62 -8.34
CA LYS A 53 13.65 -23.61 -9.43
C LYS A 53 13.18 -23.06 -10.78
N LYS A 54 12.06 -22.34 -10.83
CA LYS A 54 11.55 -21.74 -12.07
C LYS A 54 12.48 -20.63 -12.56
N GLN A 55 12.98 -19.81 -11.65
CA GLN A 55 13.98 -18.79 -11.98
C GLN A 55 15.27 -19.39 -12.55
N GLU A 56 15.78 -20.49 -11.97
CA GLU A 56 16.94 -21.22 -12.49
C GLU A 56 16.71 -21.77 -13.90
N LYS A 57 15.48 -22.17 -14.21
CA LYS A 57 15.07 -22.62 -15.56
C LYS A 57 14.86 -21.48 -16.56
N GLY A 58 14.98 -20.22 -16.12
CA GLY A 58 14.67 -19.04 -16.93
C GLY A 58 13.18 -18.70 -16.99
N GLU A 59 12.33 -19.45 -16.29
CA GLU A 59 10.90 -19.18 -16.15
C GLU A 59 10.71 -18.23 -14.96
N GLY A 60 10.86 -16.92 -15.21
CA GLY A 60 10.64 -15.90 -14.19
C GLY A 60 9.16 -15.80 -13.81
N HIS A 61 8.71 -16.59 -12.85
CA HIS A 61 7.33 -16.56 -12.35
C HIS A 61 7.26 -15.85 -11.00
N TRP A 62 6.41 -14.84 -10.91
CA TRP A 62 6.16 -14.13 -9.66
C TRP A 62 4.98 -14.75 -8.90
N HIS A 63 5.15 -14.89 -7.59
CA HIS A 63 4.13 -15.44 -6.69
C HIS A 63 3.60 -14.33 -5.77
N GLU A 64 2.29 -14.09 -5.84
CA GLU A 64 1.61 -13.06 -5.07
C GLU A 64 1.66 -13.33 -3.56
N ASP A 65 1.62 -14.60 -3.15
CA ASP A 65 1.68 -15.02 -1.75
C ASP A 65 2.99 -14.65 -1.06
N LEU A 66 4.05 -14.43 -1.85
CA LEU A 66 5.37 -14.00 -1.37
C LEU A 66 5.54 -12.47 -1.34
N ALA A 67 4.59 -11.72 -1.89
CA ALA A 67 4.58 -10.27 -1.86
C ALA A 67 3.72 -9.74 -0.69
N SER A 68 3.95 -8.48 -0.29
CA SER A 68 2.99 -7.81 0.58
C SER A 68 1.69 -7.51 -0.18
N SER A 69 0.56 -7.40 0.54
CA SER A 69 -0.74 -7.09 -0.06
C SER A 69 -0.70 -5.76 -0.84
N SER A 70 0.01 -4.76 -0.31
CA SER A 70 0.21 -3.47 -1.00
C SER A 70 1.08 -3.57 -2.26
N GLU A 71 1.98 -4.55 -2.34
CA GLU A 71 2.87 -4.74 -3.49
C GLU A 71 2.18 -5.52 -4.62
N SER A 72 1.27 -6.43 -4.26
CA SER A 72 0.54 -7.24 -5.24
C SER A 72 -0.32 -6.41 -6.19
N HIS A 73 -1.00 -5.39 -5.65
CA HIS A 73 -1.90 -4.52 -6.41
C HIS A 73 -1.18 -3.65 -7.46
N ILE A 74 0.12 -3.38 -7.27
CA ILE A 74 0.90 -2.52 -8.18
C ILE A 74 1.50 -3.34 -9.32
N LYS A 75 1.63 -4.66 -9.16
CA LYS A 75 2.42 -5.46 -10.09
C LYS A 75 1.64 -5.94 -11.31
N ALA A 76 0.32 -6.05 -11.23
CA ALA A 76 -0.54 -6.27 -12.40
C ALA A 76 -0.31 -5.21 -13.50
N ASP A 77 -0.03 -3.96 -13.11
CA ASP A 77 0.31 -2.88 -14.05
C ASP A 77 1.72 -3.01 -14.66
N LYS A 78 2.64 -3.74 -14.02
CA LYS A 78 4.01 -3.92 -14.50
C LYS A 78 4.20 -5.13 -15.41
N GLU A 79 3.27 -6.08 -15.41
CA GLU A 79 3.31 -7.27 -16.28
C GLU A 79 2.74 -7.01 -17.69
N GLN A 80 2.78 -5.76 -18.17
CA GLN A 80 2.54 -5.50 -19.59
C GLN A 80 3.68 -6.13 -20.42
N PRO A 81 3.39 -7.13 -21.28
CA PRO A 81 4.41 -7.80 -22.08
C PRO A 81 4.98 -6.84 -23.13
N ALA A 82 6.18 -7.14 -23.64
CA ALA A 82 6.92 -6.31 -24.61
C ALA A 82 6.12 -5.91 -25.87
N ASP A 83 5.02 -6.61 -26.18
CA ASP A 83 4.10 -6.33 -27.29
C ASP A 83 2.86 -5.52 -26.87
N THR A 84 2.98 -4.67 -25.85
CA THR A 84 1.87 -3.81 -25.39
C THR A 84 1.35 -2.92 -26.52
N ASP A 85 2.26 -2.43 -27.37
CA ASP A 85 1.93 -1.55 -28.49
C ASP A 85 1.08 -2.27 -29.54
N GLN A 86 1.44 -3.51 -29.91
CA GLN A 86 0.65 -4.31 -30.86
C GLN A 86 -0.72 -4.67 -30.29
N HIS A 87 -0.79 -4.98 -29.00
CA HIS A 87 -2.04 -5.32 -28.34
C HIS A 87 -3.00 -4.10 -28.25
N ILE A 88 -2.47 -2.92 -27.96
CA ILE A 88 -3.25 -1.67 -27.95
C ILE A 88 -3.73 -1.34 -29.36
N GLU A 89 -2.88 -1.51 -30.38
CA GLU A 89 -3.24 -1.27 -31.77
C GLU A 89 -4.39 -2.19 -32.23
N ASP A 90 -4.35 -3.47 -31.85
CA ASP A 90 -5.41 -4.43 -32.15
C ASP A 90 -6.73 -4.10 -31.43
N LEU A 91 -6.67 -3.65 -30.17
CA LEU A 91 -7.85 -3.20 -29.43
C LEU A 91 -8.48 -1.94 -30.04
N GLN A 92 -7.66 -1.01 -30.52
CA GLN A 92 -8.12 0.18 -31.24
C GLN A 92 -8.81 -0.19 -32.56
N LYS A 93 -8.22 -1.12 -33.34
CA LYS A 93 -8.84 -1.64 -34.57
C LYS A 93 -10.18 -2.30 -34.28
N GLN A 94 -10.26 -3.17 -33.28
CA GLN A 94 -11.53 -3.82 -32.91
C GLN A 94 -12.59 -2.82 -32.45
N THR A 95 -12.19 -1.75 -31.77
CA THR A 95 -13.12 -0.70 -31.34
C THR A 95 -13.64 0.10 -32.52
N ALA A 96 -12.78 0.45 -33.47
CA ALA A 96 -13.18 1.11 -34.72
C ALA A 96 -14.11 0.22 -35.55
N GLU A 97 -13.79 -1.07 -35.71
CA GLU A 97 -14.65 -2.03 -36.42
C GLU A 97 -16.02 -2.20 -35.76
N LYS A 98 -16.09 -2.24 -34.43
CA LYS A 98 -17.37 -2.30 -33.71
C LYS A 98 -18.17 -1.02 -33.89
N HIS A 99 -17.53 0.15 -33.79
CA HIS A 99 -18.18 1.43 -34.03
C HIS A 99 -18.75 1.52 -35.46
N GLU A 100 -18.02 1.03 -36.46
CA GLU A 100 -18.50 0.99 -37.85
C GLU A 100 -19.66 0.01 -38.06
N LYS A 101 -19.68 -1.11 -37.32
CA LYS A 101 -20.79 -2.07 -37.34
C LYS A 101 -22.04 -1.53 -36.63
N ASP A 102 -21.85 -0.82 -35.52
CA ASP A 102 -22.94 -0.29 -34.70
C ASP A 102 -23.51 1.02 -35.27
N HIS A 103 -22.71 1.80 -36.01
CA HIS A 103 -23.10 3.07 -36.65
C HIS A 103 -22.58 3.18 -38.10
N PRO A 104 -23.23 2.52 -39.08
CA PRO A 104 -22.80 2.54 -40.49
C PRO A 104 -23.07 3.87 -41.22
N GLU A 105 -23.90 4.76 -40.68
CA GLU A 105 -24.43 5.96 -41.38
C GLU A 105 -23.54 7.21 -41.29
N GLY A 106 -22.41 7.16 -40.58
CA GLY A 106 -21.58 8.35 -40.29
C GLY A 106 -20.53 8.74 -41.34
N LYS A 107 -20.42 8.03 -42.47
CA LYS A 107 -19.33 8.25 -43.45
C LYS A 107 -19.71 9.08 -44.69
N ASP A 108 -20.96 9.51 -44.83
CA ASP A 108 -21.44 10.22 -46.03
C ASP A 108 -21.40 11.76 -45.94
N GLU A 109 -20.75 12.33 -44.91
CA GLU A 109 -20.63 13.79 -44.77
C GLU A 109 -19.18 14.25 -44.63
N HIS A 110 -18.39 14.17 -45.72
CA HIS A 110 -17.47 15.26 -46.11
C HIS A 110 -16.94 15.18 -47.54
#